data_AF-A0A370KB59-F1
#
_entry.id   AF-A0A370KB59-F1
#
_cell.length_a   1.000
_cell.length_b   1.000
_cell.length_c   1.000
_cell.angle_alpha   90.00
_cell.angle_beta   90.00
_cell.angle_gamma   90.00
#
_symmetry.space_group_name_H-M   'P 1'
#
loop_
_entity.id
_entity.type
_entity.pdbx_description
1 polymer ?
#
loop_
_entity_poly.entity_id
_entity_poly.type
_entity_poly.pdbx_seq_one_letter_code
_entity_poly.pdbx_strand_id
1 'polypeptide(L)'
;MKTSLRNLTRPALLSLALVAAPCWAQQASAPTVPSSTPAASKDHGQQHADAVEHRIADLHTQLKITDQQAKPWDAFAQTMRDNARKADQAFRERAQKLPAMSAPDAMSSYADLTAIHADNMKKLASAFNDLYAVLSPEQKQIADTMYRNPGDHKGAPHKGGKSGKSRATANASSSSGTGG
;
A
#
# COMPACT_ATOMS: atom_id res chain seq x y z
N MET A 1 42.17 -8.22 -38.13
CA MET A 1 43.37 -7.42 -38.45
C MET A 1 43.07 -5.99 -38.04
N LYS A 2 43.63 -5.52 -36.91
CA LYS A 2 44.79 -4.59 -36.84
C LYS A 2 44.40 -3.21 -37.44
N THR A 3 44.45 -2.05 -36.77
CA THR A 3 45.24 -1.59 -35.60
C THR A 3 44.74 -0.16 -35.23
N SER A 4 44.53 0.20 -33.95
CA SER A 4 45.39 1.05 -33.06
C SER A 4 45.48 2.55 -33.41
N LEU A 5 45.63 3.56 -32.51
CA LEU A 5 45.64 3.72 -31.03
C LEU A 5 45.98 5.22 -30.72
N ARG A 6 45.77 5.66 -29.46
CA ARG A 6 46.44 6.75 -28.67
C ARG A 6 45.89 8.18 -28.77
N ASN A 7 45.91 9.05 -27.75
CA ASN A 7 46.11 9.05 -26.27
C ASN A 7 46.00 10.54 -25.85
N LEU A 8 45.58 10.89 -24.62
CA LEU A 8 46.43 11.70 -23.72
C LEU A 8 45.90 11.81 -22.27
N THR A 9 46.81 11.48 -21.37
CA THR A 9 46.84 11.51 -19.92
C THR A 9 47.05 12.93 -19.36
N ARG A 10 46.52 13.25 -18.18
CA ARG A 10 47.15 14.22 -17.25
C ARG A 10 46.97 13.77 -15.78
N PRO A 11 48.06 13.47 -15.05
CA PRO A 11 48.08 13.26 -13.60
C PRO A 11 48.41 14.56 -12.84
N ALA A 12 48.51 14.45 -11.50
CA ALA A 12 49.01 15.42 -10.49
C ALA A 12 47.89 16.09 -9.66
N LEU A 13 47.92 16.17 -8.32
CA LEU A 13 48.94 15.89 -7.30
C LEU A 13 48.25 15.69 -5.94
N LEU A 14 48.74 14.70 -5.17
CA LEU A 14 48.53 14.58 -3.72
C LEU A 14 49.33 15.66 -3.01
N SER A 15 48.73 16.34 -2.03
CA SER A 15 49.47 17.16 -1.06
C SER A 15 48.91 16.90 0.33
N LEU A 16 49.71 16.17 1.12
CA LEU A 16 49.56 15.96 2.55
C LEU A 16 50.37 17.07 3.24
N ALA A 17 49.69 17.96 3.97
CA ALA A 17 50.34 18.95 4.83
C ALA A 17 49.81 18.80 6.25
N LEU A 18 50.69 18.38 7.15
CA LEU A 18 50.48 18.27 8.60
C LEU A 18 51.04 19.56 9.23
N VAL A 19 50.18 20.38 9.84
CA VAL A 19 50.58 21.53 10.69
C VAL A 19 49.71 21.54 11.93
N ALA A 20 50.35 21.70 13.09
CA ALA A 20 49.76 21.68 14.42
C ALA A 20 49.36 23.08 14.91
N ALA A 21 48.19 23.15 15.60
CA ALA A 21 47.70 24.13 16.61
C ALA A 21 47.60 25.63 16.22
N PRO A 22 46.70 26.46 16.84
CA PRO A 22 45.99 26.29 18.12
C PRO A 22 44.46 26.44 18.09
N CYS A 23 43.86 26.03 19.21
CA CYS A 23 42.46 26.24 19.60
C CYS A 23 42.09 27.73 19.64
N TRP A 24 41.11 28.14 18.83
CA TRP A 24 40.23 29.28 19.11
C TRP A 24 38.79 28.88 18.84
N ALA A 25 37.94 29.20 19.81
CA ALA A 25 36.55 28.79 19.90
C ALA A 25 35.75 29.21 18.66
N GLN A 26 35.27 28.22 17.89
CA GLN A 26 34.33 28.46 16.82
C GLN A 26 32.92 28.56 17.43
N GLN A 27 32.43 29.79 17.50
CA GLN A 27 31.05 30.12 17.85
C GLN A 27 30.12 29.40 16.87
N ALA A 28 29.44 28.37 17.35
CA ALA A 28 28.51 27.58 16.55
C ALA A 28 27.25 28.39 16.27
N SER A 29 27.11 28.88 15.04
CA SER A 29 25.79 29.21 14.49
C SER A 29 25.00 27.89 14.41
N ALA A 30 23.98 27.76 15.24
CA ALA A 30 23.09 26.61 15.21
C ALA A 30 22.44 26.47 13.82
N PRO A 31 22.38 25.26 13.23
CA PRO A 31 21.59 25.05 12.03
C PRO A 31 20.10 25.16 12.41
N THR A 32 19.41 26.14 11.85
CA THR A 32 17.94 26.15 11.79
C THR A 32 17.50 24.97 10.94
N VAL A 33 17.12 23.88 11.60
CA VAL A 33 16.34 22.81 10.97
C VAL A 33 14.99 23.40 10.53
N PRO A 34 14.57 23.24 9.26
CA PRO A 34 13.23 23.62 8.87
C PRO A 34 12.25 22.76 9.68
N SER A 35 11.44 23.40 10.52
CA SER A 35 10.28 22.77 11.14
C SER A 35 9.31 22.40 10.02
N SER A 36 9.33 21.14 9.61
CA SER A 36 8.23 20.55 8.84
C SER A 36 6.99 20.61 9.71
N THR A 37 6.13 21.60 9.45
CA THR A 37 4.77 21.63 9.97
C THR A 37 4.13 20.27 9.69
N PRO A 38 3.66 19.52 10.70
CA PRO A 38 3.00 18.25 10.46
C PRO A 38 1.73 18.55 9.64
N ALA A 39 1.70 18.08 8.41
CA ALA A 39 0.48 18.08 7.62
C ALA A 39 -0.60 17.38 8.45
N ALA A 40 -1.72 18.09 8.70
CA ALA A 40 -2.83 17.58 9.48
C ALA A 40 -3.20 16.18 8.99
N SER A 41 -2.99 15.17 9.84
CA SER A 41 -3.32 13.79 9.53
C SER A 41 -4.84 13.69 9.41
N LYS A 42 -5.37 13.39 8.22
CA LYS A 42 -6.80 13.15 8.04
C LYS A 42 -7.24 12.05 9.01
N ASP A 43 -8.42 12.21 9.63
CA ASP A 43 -9.04 11.15 10.41
C ASP A 43 -9.15 9.87 9.57
N HIS A 44 -8.87 8.71 10.18
CA HIS A 44 -8.88 7.42 9.47
C HIS A 44 -10.25 7.12 8.85
N GLY A 45 -11.35 7.55 9.49
CA GLY A 45 -12.69 7.40 8.93
C GLY A 45 -12.90 8.23 7.67
N GLN A 46 -12.35 9.44 7.63
CA GLN A 46 -12.42 10.29 6.44
C GLN A 46 -11.59 9.72 5.27
N GLN A 47 -10.42 9.14 5.56
CA GLN A 47 -9.60 8.46 4.54
C GLN A 47 -10.32 7.27 3.90
N HIS A 48 -11.05 6.50 4.71
CA HIS A 48 -11.85 5.37 4.22
C HIS A 48 -13.02 5.84 3.34
N ALA A 49 -13.75 6.87 3.76
CA ALA A 49 -14.82 7.45 2.96
C ALA A 49 -14.31 7.98 1.61
N ASP A 50 -13.19 8.71 1.61
CA ASP A 50 -12.53 9.20 0.39
C ASP A 50 -12.17 8.04 -0.55
N ALA A 51 -11.64 6.93 -0.02
CA ALA A 51 -11.30 5.75 -0.81
C ALA A 51 -12.52 5.06 -1.43
N VAL A 52 -13.66 5.04 -0.73
CA VAL A 52 -14.92 4.51 -1.25
C VAL A 52 -15.43 5.34 -2.40
N GLU A 53 -15.44 6.68 -2.26
CA GLU A 53 -15.87 7.57 -3.35
C GLU A 53 -14.95 7.47 -4.57
N HIS A 54 -13.63 7.36 -4.37
CA HIS A 54 -12.68 7.13 -5.46
C HIS A 54 -13.02 5.84 -6.22
N ARG A 55 -13.27 4.74 -5.50
CA ARG A 55 -13.61 3.47 -6.12
C ARG A 55 -14.96 3.52 -6.85
N ILE A 56 -15.94 4.24 -6.32
CA ILE A 56 -17.24 4.47 -6.99
C ILE A 56 -17.00 5.22 -8.32
N ALA A 57 -16.24 6.31 -8.30
CA ALA A 57 -15.93 7.09 -9.49
C ALA A 57 -15.15 6.28 -10.55
N ASP A 58 -14.17 5.48 -10.13
CA ASP A 58 -13.41 4.59 -11.00
C ASP A 58 -14.31 3.57 -11.68
N LEU A 59 -15.17 2.90 -10.91
CA LEU A 59 -16.09 1.89 -11.43
C LEU A 59 -17.11 2.51 -12.40
N HIS A 60 -17.64 3.70 -12.09
CA HIS A 60 -18.55 4.43 -12.99
C HIS A 60 -17.90 4.67 -14.36
N THR A 61 -16.64 5.14 -14.32
CA THR A 61 -15.85 5.47 -15.50
C THR A 61 -15.49 4.22 -16.30
N GLN A 62 -15.00 3.17 -15.64
CA GLN A 62 -14.60 1.93 -16.29
C GLN A 62 -15.78 1.19 -16.92
N LEU A 63 -16.93 1.17 -16.25
CA LEU A 63 -18.17 0.59 -16.77
C LEU A 63 -18.87 1.50 -17.78
N LYS A 64 -18.40 2.74 -17.98
CA LYS A 64 -19.01 3.72 -18.89
C LYS A 64 -20.52 3.87 -18.66
N ILE A 65 -20.90 4.01 -17.39
CA ILE A 65 -22.30 4.12 -17.00
C ILE A 65 -22.95 5.31 -17.71
N THR A 66 -24.16 5.11 -18.22
CA THR A 66 -24.93 6.11 -18.94
C THR A 66 -26.08 6.66 -18.09
N ASP A 67 -26.68 7.78 -18.51
CA ASP A 67 -27.84 8.37 -17.83
C ASP A 67 -29.02 7.39 -17.71
N GLN A 68 -29.19 6.49 -18.69
CA GLN A 68 -30.23 5.45 -18.66
C GLN A 68 -29.99 4.41 -17.55
N GLN A 69 -28.75 4.30 -17.07
CA GLN A 69 -28.31 3.37 -16.03
C GLN A 69 -28.11 4.04 -14.67
N ALA A 70 -28.36 5.36 -14.57
CA ALA A 70 -28.09 6.15 -13.36
C ALA A 70 -28.81 5.59 -12.12
N LYS A 71 -30.09 5.21 -12.25
CA LYS A 71 -30.86 4.68 -11.11
C LYS A 71 -30.28 3.40 -10.50
N PRO A 72 -30.03 2.31 -11.26
CA PRO A 72 -29.39 1.12 -10.69
C PRO A 72 -27.92 1.36 -10.29
N TRP A 73 -27.22 2.27 -10.97
CA TRP A 73 -25.89 2.69 -10.55
C TRP A 73 -25.89 3.35 -9.16
N ASP A 74 -26.77 4.31 -8.92
CA ASP A 74 -26.87 5.03 -7.65
C ASP A 74 -27.20 4.09 -6.50
N ALA A 75 -28.07 3.09 -6.73
CA ALA A 75 -28.37 2.06 -5.74
C ALA A 75 -27.13 1.21 -5.40
N PHE A 76 -26.34 0.83 -6.41
CA PHE A 76 -25.08 0.11 -6.21
C PHE A 76 -24.05 0.95 -5.45
N ALA A 77 -23.83 2.20 -5.87
CA ALA A 77 -22.92 3.14 -5.22
C ALA A 77 -23.33 3.43 -3.77
N GLN A 78 -24.62 3.62 -3.52
CA GLN A 78 -25.15 3.81 -2.16
C GLN A 78 -24.89 2.58 -1.29
N THR A 79 -25.07 1.36 -1.83
CA THR A 79 -24.77 0.12 -1.11
C THR A 79 -23.28 0.04 -0.72
N MET A 80 -22.36 0.48 -1.60
CA MET A 80 -20.94 0.57 -1.26
C MET A 80 -20.68 1.52 -0.08
N ARG A 81 -21.29 2.72 -0.09
CA ARG A 81 -21.16 3.71 0.99
C ARG A 81 -21.71 3.19 2.31
N ASP A 82 -22.90 2.59 2.29
CA ASP A 82 -23.55 2.07 3.49
C ASP A 82 -22.77 0.90 4.09
N ASN A 83 -22.25 0.01 3.25
CA ASN A 83 -21.38 -1.08 3.69
C ASN A 83 -20.10 -0.56 4.35
N ALA A 84 -19.47 0.47 3.77
CA ALA A 84 -18.28 1.10 4.35
C ALA A 84 -18.59 1.74 5.70
N ARG A 85 -19.65 2.55 5.79
CA ARG A 85 -20.10 3.15 7.05
C ARG A 85 -20.34 2.11 8.14
N LYS A 86 -21.05 1.02 7.80
CA LYS A 86 -21.34 -0.07 8.74
C LYS A 86 -20.06 -0.77 9.21
N ALA A 87 -19.15 -1.06 8.29
CA ALA A 87 -17.87 -1.68 8.62
C ALA A 87 -17.03 -0.77 9.54
N ASP A 88 -16.87 0.50 9.17
CA ASP A 88 -16.09 1.46 9.95
C ASP A 88 -16.66 1.65 11.36
N GLN A 89 -17.99 1.72 11.48
CA GLN A 89 -18.65 1.77 12.78
C GLN A 89 -18.32 0.52 13.62
N ALA A 90 -18.49 -0.68 13.04
CA ALA A 90 -18.24 -1.93 13.76
C ALA A 90 -16.77 -2.06 14.19
N PHE A 91 -15.82 -1.64 13.34
CA PHE A 91 -14.40 -1.61 13.69
C PHE A 91 -14.09 -0.62 14.81
N ARG A 92 -14.66 0.59 14.77
CA ARG A 92 -14.48 1.59 15.85
C ARG A 92 -15.05 1.09 17.17
N GLU A 93 -16.26 0.55 17.16
CA GLU A 93 -16.90 0.02 18.37
C GLU A 93 -16.10 -1.14 18.97
N ARG A 94 -15.61 -2.06 18.11
CA ARG A 94 -14.73 -3.14 18.58
C ARG A 94 -13.44 -2.58 19.17
N ALA A 95 -12.78 -1.64 18.49
CA ALA A 95 -11.53 -1.05 18.97
C ALA A 95 -11.69 -0.39 20.35
N GLN A 96 -12.82 0.25 20.61
CA GLN A 96 -13.12 0.86 21.92
C GLN A 96 -13.36 -0.18 23.02
N LYS A 97 -14.02 -1.30 22.70
CA LYS A 97 -14.38 -2.33 23.69
C LYS A 97 -13.28 -3.38 23.92
N LEU A 98 -12.44 -3.62 22.92
CA LEU A 98 -11.43 -4.69 22.92
C LEU A 98 -10.51 -4.71 24.15
N PRO A 99 -10.00 -3.56 24.67
CA PRO A 99 -9.11 -3.58 25.83
C PRO A 99 -9.76 -4.12 27.12
N ALA A 100 -11.09 -4.13 27.19
CA ALA A 100 -11.85 -4.61 28.35
C ALA A 100 -12.47 -6.00 28.14
N MET A 101 -12.29 -6.62 26.96
CA MET A 101 -12.87 -7.92 26.63
C MET A 101 -12.04 -9.07 27.20
N SER A 102 -12.71 -10.15 27.64
CA SER A 102 -12.05 -11.43 27.85
C SER A 102 -11.64 -12.07 26.52
N ALA A 103 -10.78 -13.09 26.53
CA ALA A 103 -10.38 -13.78 25.30
C ALA A 103 -11.56 -14.42 24.52
N PRO A 104 -12.54 -15.09 25.15
CA PRO A 104 -13.75 -15.54 24.47
C PRO A 104 -14.55 -14.40 23.84
N ASP A 105 -14.72 -13.27 24.53
CA ASP A 105 -15.46 -12.11 24.00
C ASP A 105 -14.73 -11.47 22.81
N ALA A 106 -13.40 -11.38 22.90
CA ALA A 106 -12.56 -10.87 21.82
C ALA A 106 -12.67 -11.75 20.55
N MET A 107 -12.80 -13.07 20.72
CA MET A 107 -13.03 -14.01 19.62
C MET A 107 -14.44 -13.87 19.05
N SER A 108 -15.46 -13.80 19.91
CA SER A 108 -16.85 -13.59 19.48
C SER A 108 -17.00 -12.29 18.67
N SER A 109 -16.41 -11.19 19.15
CA SER A 109 -16.47 -9.90 18.45
C SER A 109 -15.83 -9.94 17.05
N TYR A 110 -14.84 -10.80 16.82
CA TYR A 110 -14.24 -10.98 15.50
C TYR A 110 -15.17 -11.79 14.58
N ALA A 111 -15.84 -12.81 15.12
CA ALA A 111 -16.88 -13.53 14.39
C ALA A 111 -18.02 -12.60 13.96
N ASP A 112 -18.44 -11.68 14.83
CA ASP A 112 -19.47 -10.68 14.53
C ASP A 112 -19.03 -9.73 13.38
N LEU A 113 -17.78 -9.26 13.39
CA LEU A 113 -17.22 -8.47 12.29
C LEU A 113 -17.25 -9.24 10.96
N THR A 114 -16.92 -10.53 11.01
CA THR A 114 -16.92 -11.40 9.82
C THR A 114 -18.35 -11.59 9.28
N ALA A 115 -19.34 -11.75 10.17
CA ALA A 115 -20.74 -11.82 9.80
C ALA A 115 -21.23 -10.51 9.15
N ILE A 116 -20.87 -9.35 9.72
CA ILE A 116 -21.15 -8.03 9.13
C ILE A 116 -20.56 -7.93 7.71
N HIS A 117 -19.31 -8.37 7.53
CA HIS A 117 -18.67 -8.36 6.22
C HIS A 117 -19.41 -9.25 5.22
N ALA A 118 -19.78 -10.48 5.61
CA ALA A 118 -20.53 -11.39 4.76
C ALA A 118 -21.89 -10.80 4.34
N ASP A 119 -22.62 -10.19 5.26
CA ASP A 119 -23.91 -9.54 4.97
C ASP A 119 -23.74 -8.35 4.03
N ASN A 120 -22.71 -7.53 4.24
CA ASN A 120 -22.38 -6.42 3.36
C ASN A 120 -22.07 -6.91 1.94
N MET A 121 -21.30 -8.00 1.79
CA MET A 121 -20.99 -8.57 0.48
C MET A 121 -22.22 -9.14 -0.22
N LYS A 122 -23.14 -9.80 0.52
CA LYS A 122 -24.42 -10.27 -0.04
C LYS A 122 -25.26 -9.10 -0.56
N LYS A 123 -25.38 -8.01 0.21
CA LYS A 123 -26.11 -6.80 -0.23
C LYS A 123 -25.48 -6.19 -1.47
N LEU A 124 -24.15 -6.08 -1.49
CA LEU A 124 -23.43 -5.54 -2.64
C LEU A 124 -23.62 -6.41 -3.89
N ALA A 125 -23.57 -7.74 -3.76
CA ALA A 125 -23.81 -8.67 -4.85
C ALA A 125 -25.24 -8.53 -5.41
N SER A 126 -26.24 -8.36 -4.54
CA SER A 126 -27.62 -8.11 -4.97
C SER A 126 -27.73 -6.80 -5.77
N ALA A 127 -27.21 -5.69 -5.25
CA ALA A 127 -27.26 -4.40 -5.95
C ALA A 127 -26.47 -4.43 -7.27
N PHE A 128 -25.35 -5.17 -7.30
CA PHE A 128 -24.57 -5.36 -8.52
C PHE A 128 -25.34 -6.19 -9.56
N ASN A 129 -26.09 -7.22 -9.14
CA ASN A 129 -26.91 -8.00 -10.05
C ASN A 129 -27.97 -7.12 -10.76
N ASP A 130 -28.61 -6.21 -10.01
CA ASP A 130 -29.58 -5.27 -10.56
C ASP A 130 -28.94 -4.30 -11.56
N LEU A 131 -27.74 -3.79 -11.25
CA LEU A 131 -26.95 -3.00 -12.19
C LEU A 131 -26.56 -3.81 -13.43
N TYR A 132 -26.01 -5.01 -13.25
CA TYR A 132 -25.56 -5.88 -14.32
C TYR A 132 -26.69 -6.23 -15.30
N ALA A 133 -27.91 -6.40 -14.80
CA ALA A 133 -29.08 -6.69 -15.64
C ALA A 133 -29.32 -5.62 -16.73
N VAL A 134 -29.03 -4.34 -16.44
CA VAL A 134 -29.23 -3.22 -17.37
C VAL A 134 -27.98 -2.81 -18.16
N LEU A 135 -26.84 -3.47 -17.92
CA LEU A 135 -25.61 -3.21 -18.66
C LEU A 135 -25.71 -3.74 -20.10
N SER A 136 -25.08 -3.00 -21.04
CA SER A 136 -24.90 -3.47 -22.42
C SER A 136 -23.99 -4.70 -22.46
N PRO A 137 -24.01 -5.50 -23.55
CA PRO A 137 -23.10 -6.63 -23.69
C PRO A 137 -21.62 -6.27 -23.51
N GLU A 138 -21.21 -5.10 -24.03
CA GLU A 138 -19.83 -4.62 -23.90
C GLU A 138 -19.49 -4.26 -22.45
N GLN A 139 -20.38 -3.57 -21.74
CA GLN A 139 -20.19 -3.21 -20.34
C GLN A 139 -20.15 -4.46 -19.45
N LYS A 140 -20.95 -5.50 -19.75
CA LYS A 140 -20.91 -6.80 -19.06
C LYS A 140 -19.55 -7.48 -19.22
N GLN A 141 -18.97 -7.48 -20.42
CA GLN A 141 -17.62 -8.02 -20.65
C GLN A 141 -16.55 -7.28 -19.83
N ILE A 142 -16.66 -5.95 -19.75
CA ILE A 142 -15.76 -5.13 -18.93
C ILE A 142 -15.93 -5.49 -17.45
N ALA A 143 -17.17 -5.56 -16.97
CA ALA A 143 -17.49 -5.94 -15.60
C ALA A 143 -16.97 -7.35 -15.24
N ASP A 144 -17.23 -8.34 -16.09
CA ASP A 144 -16.78 -9.72 -15.90
C ASP A 144 -15.25 -9.80 -15.80
N THR A 145 -14.55 -9.01 -16.60
CA THR A 145 -13.08 -8.94 -16.58
C THR A 145 -12.55 -8.39 -15.26
N MET A 146 -13.14 -7.28 -14.76
CA MET A 146 -12.74 -6.67 -13.48
C MET A 146 -12.86 -7.66 -12.31
N TYR A 147 -13.92 -8.47 -12.30
CA TYR A 147 -14.19 -9.39 -11.20
C TYR A 147 -13.49 -10.75 -11.34
N ARG A 148 -13.10 -11.17 -12.56
CA ARG A 148 -12.28 -12.38 -12.77
C ARG A 148 -10.81 -12.17 -12.45
N ASN A 149 -10.25 -10.99 -12.72
CA ASN A 149 -8.85 -10.65 -12.41
C ASN A 149 -8.76 -9.47 -11.43
N PRO A 150 -9.11 -9.68 -10.14
CA PRO A 150 -9.03 -8.63 -9.13
C PRO A 150 -7.61 -8.09 -8.89
N GLY A 151 -6.57 -8.73 -9.45
CA GLY A 151 -5.15 -8.34 -9.30
C GLY A 151 -4.52 -7.57 -10.48
N ASP A 152 -5.18 -7.46 -11.63
CA ASP A 152 -4.57 -6.88 -12.84
C ASP A 152 -4.81 -5.38 -13.03
N HIS A 153 -5.59 -4.76 -12.14
CA HIS A 153 -5.66 -3.30 -12.04
C HIS A 153 -4.37 -2.79 -11.38
N LYS A 154 -3.37 -2.56 -12.23
CA LYS A 154 -2.03 -2.04 -11.91
C LYS A 154 -2.02 -0.97 -10.82
N GLY A 155 -1.61 -1.38 -9.62
CA GLY A 155 -0.61 -0.60 -8.89
C GLY A 155 0.68 -0.56 -9.72
N ALA A 156 1.31 0.61 -9.80
CA ALA A 156 2.63 0.78 -10.40
C ALA A 156 3.61 -0.31 -9.91
N PRO A 157 4.57 -0.76 -10.74
CA PRO A 157 5.56 -1.73 -10.29
C PRO A 157 6.30 -1.17 -9.08
N HIS A 158 6.12 -1.79 -7.92
CA HIS A 158 7.05 -1.64 -6.80
C HIS A 158 8.42 -2.09 -7.29
N LYS A 159 9.25 -1.11 -7.65
CA LYS A 159 10.63 -1.33 -8.06
C LYS A 159 11.35 -1.91 -6.84
N GLY A 160 11.55 -3.23 -6.87
CA GLY A 160 12.25 -3.98 -5.83
C GLY A 160 13.59 -3.32 -5.52
N GLY A 161 13.77 -2.97 -4.25
CA GLY A 161 15.07 -2.63 -3.70
C GLY A 161 15.96 -3.88 -3.75
N LYS A 162 16.92 -3.88 -4.67
CA LYS A 162 18.07 -4.79 -4.64
C LYS A 162 18.85 -4.53 -3.34
N SER A 163 18.76 -5.42 -2.38
CA SER A 163 19.80 -5.60 -1.36
C SER A 163 20.33 -7.02 -1.44
N GLY A 164 21.20 -7.24 -2.43
CA GLY A 164 22.16 -8.32 -2.38
C GLY A 164 23.37 -7.87 -1.56
N LYS A 165 23.62 -8.51 -0.42
CA LYS A 165 24.98 -8.67 0.09
C LYS A 165 25.18 -10.12 0.49
N SER A 166 25.89 -10.79 -0.40
CA SER A 166 26.54 -12.08 -0.27
C SER A 166 27.21 -12.27 1.10
N ARG A 167 26.89 -13.38 1.78
CA ARG A 167 27.84 -14.03 2.69
C ARG A 167 28.25 -15.34 2.03
N ALA A 168 29.48 -15.33 1.54
CA ALA A 168 30.14 -16.45 0.90
C ALA A 168 30.19 -17.66 1.84
N THR A 169 29.92 -18.82 1.25
CA THR A 169 30.32 -20.14 1.73
C THR A 169 31.84 -20.21 1.82
N ALA A 170 32.37 -20.51 3.01
CA ALA A 170 33.72 -21.03 3.16
C ALA A 170 33.64 -22.33 3.98
N ASN A 171 33.79 -23.41 3.22
CA ASN A 171 34.03 -24.78 3.61
C ASN A 171 35.29 -24.90 4.51
N ALA A 172 35.20 -25.70 5.58
CA ALA A 172 36.37 -26.31 6.21
C ALA A 172 35.98 -27.65 6.85
N SER A 173 36.13 -28.71 6.07
CA SER A 173 36.23 -30.08 6.54
C SER A 173 37.60 -30.32 7.18
N SER A 174 37.64 -30.85 8.41
CA SER A 174 38.74 -31.64 9.00
C SER A 174 38.22 -32.27 10.31
N SER A 175 37.76 -33.52 10.30
CA SER A 175 38.53 -34.76 10.52
C SER A 175 38.77 -35.14 11.99
N SER A 176 38.57 -36.43 12.27
CA SER A 176 38.98 -37.22 13.46
C SER A 176 38.28 -36.87 14.79
N GLY A 177 37.85 -37.79 15.65
CA GLY A 177 38.14 -39.21 15.79
C GLY A 177 38.40 -39.50 17.27
N THR A 178 37.62 -40.43 17.86
CA THR A 178 37.91 -41.24 19.08
C THR A 178 38.16 -40.59 20.45
N GLY A 179 37.41 -41.09 21.45
CA GLY A 179 37.98 -41.54 22.73
C GLY A 179 37.58 -40.75 23.99
N GLY A 180 36.91 -41.44 24.93
CA GLY A 180 36.62 -40.96 26.29
C GLY A 180 35.35 -41.56 26.85
#